data_AF-A0A316PS46-F1
#
_entry.id   AF-A0A316PS46-F1
#
_cell.length_a   1.000
_cell.length_b   1.000
_cell.length_c   1.000
_cell.angle_alpha   90.00
_cell.angle_beta   90.00
_cell.angle_gamma   90.00
#
_symmetry.space_group_name_H-M   'P 1'
#
loop_
_entity.id
_entity.type
_entity.pdbx_description
1 polymer ?
#
loop_
_entity_poly.entity_id
_entity_poly.type
_entity_poly.pdbx_seq_one_letter_code
_entity_poly.pdbx_strand_id
1 'polypeptide(L)'
;MKRRRPLRIVLIVLASLFALYLIPSLYIGCRINQIILQSYHSYGENNSSPETISDTHYSYLNCHLPEETARAKSESLHHTFPLTFFWPGGSKSVYWYTYKKVNPNGVSNTSKGGVIVTHQWKDGKWVITDVLAPEVPLCQYLFDAFFPY
;
A
#
# COMPACT_ATOMS: atom_id res chain seq x y z
N MET A 1 -19.39 -41.71 -17.06
CA MET A 1 -19.20 -40.48 -16.24
C MET A 1 -18.08 -40.64 -15.20
N LYS A 2 -16.79 -40.70 -15.56
CA LYS A 2 -15.68 -40.95 -14.61
C LYS A 2 -14.60 -39.84 -14.48
N ARG A 3 -14.64 -38.76 -15.28
CA ARG A 3 -13.62 -37.68 -15.26
C ARG A 3 -13.91 -36.49 -14.32
N ARG A 4 -15.07 -36.43 -13.65
CA ARG A 4 -15.46 -35.25 -12.83
C ARG A 4 -14.87 -35.22 -11.42
N ARG A 5 -14.48 -36.37 -10.84
CA ARG A 5 -13.89 -36.45 -9.50
C ARG A 5 -12.53 -35.72 -9.38
N PRO A 6 -11.54 -35.92 -10.28
CA PRO A 6 -10.27 -35.20 -10.18
C PRO A 6 -10.45 -33.69 -10.37
N LEU A 7 -11.31 -33.26 -11.30
CA LEU A 7 -11.59 -31.83 -11.52
C LEU A 7 -12.17 -31.16 -10.28
N ARG A 8 -13.12 -31.80 -9.58
CA ARG A 8 -13.69 -31.26 -8.34
C ARG A 8 -12.63 -31.10 -7.25
N ILE A 9 -11.74 -32.08 -7.10
CA ILE A 9 -10.65 -32.02 -6.12
C ILE A 9 -9.70 -30.87 -6.47
N VAL A 10 -9.30 -30.73 -7.73
CA VAL A 10 -8.45 -29.63 -8.20
C VAL A 10 -9.10 -28.27 -7.92
N LEU A 11 -10.39 -28.10 -8.21
CA LEU A 11 -11.10 -26.85 -7.94
C LEU A 11 -11.18 -26.52 -6.45
N ILE A 12 -11.40 -27.53 -5.59
CA ILE A 12 -11.39 -27.34 -4.13
C ILE A 12 -10.00 -26.89 -3.68
N VAL A 13 -8.94 -27.55 -4.15
CA VAL A 13 -7.56 -27.18 -3.80
C VAL A 13 -7.25 -25.75 -4.24
N LEU A 14 -7.61 -25.37 -5.47
CA LEU A 14 -7.42 -24.00 -5.97
C LEU A 14 -8.20 -22.98 -5.14
N ALA A 15 -9.46 -23.26 -4.81
CA ALA A 15 -10.27 -22.40 -3.97
C ALA A 15 -9.69 -22.26 -2.55
N SER A 16 -9.20 -23.35 -1.96
CA SER A 16 -8.54 -23.33 -0.66
C SER A 16 -7.23 -22.53 -0.69
N LEU A 17 -6.39 -22.72 -1.70
CA LEU A 17 -5.16 -21.93 -1.88
C LEU A 17 -5.47 -20.45 -2.07
N PHE A 18 -6.50 -20.14 -2.86
CA PHE A 18 -6.96 -18.76 -3.06
C PHE A 18 -7.43 -18.14 -1.74
N ALA A 19 -8.24 -18.85 -0.95
CA ALA A 19 -8.69 -18.37 0.35
C ALA A 19 -7.52 -18.18 1.33
N LEU A 20 -6.58 -19.14 1.38
CA LEU A 20 -5.37 -19.06 2.19
C LEU A 20 -4.46 -17.89 1.80
N TYR A 21 -4.49 -17.46 0.54
CA TYR A 21 -3.82 -16.24 0.10
C TYR A 21 -4.61 -14.97 0.43
N LEU A 22 -5.92 -14.98 0.20
CA LEU A 22 -6.77 -13.79 0.28
C LEU A 22 -6.91 -13.31 1.73
N ILE A 23 -7.11 -14.22 2.69
CA ILE A 23 -7.28 -13.87 4.11
C ILE A 23 -6.08 -13.07 4.66
N PRO A 24 -4.83 -13.55 4.59
CA PRO A 24 -3.68 -12.78 5.09
C PRO A 24 -3.42 -11.53 4.24
N SER A 25 -3.67 -11.56 2.93
CA SER A 25 -3.54 -10.38 2.06
C SER A 25 -4.48 -9.25 2.49
N LEU A 26 -5.73 -9.59 2.79
CA LEU A 26 -6.74 -8.64 3.27
C LEU A 26 -6.39 -8.14 4.67
N TYR A 27 -5.97 -9.02 5.58
CA TYR A 27 -5.55 -8.62 6.92
C TYR A 27 -4.43 -7.58 6.89
N ILE A 28 -3.36 -7.89 6.14
CA ILE A 28 -2.22 -6.98 5.95
C ILE A 28 -2.66 -5.70 5.23
N GLY A 29 -3.46 -5.83 4.18
CA GLY A 29 -3.99 -4.69 3.42
C GLY A 29 -4.78 -3.73 4.30
N CYS A 30 -5.65 -4.24 5.18
CA CYS A 30 -6.40 -3.43 6.14
C CYS A 30 -5.48 -2.71 7.14
N ARG A 31 -4.47 -3.40 7.68
CA ARG A 31 -3.48 -2.81 8.60
C ARG A 31 -2.71 -1.68 7.93
N ILE A 32 -2.19 -1.91 6.72
CA ILE A 32 -1.47 -0.89 5.94
C ILE A 32 -2.40 0.28 5.59
N ASN A 33 -3.63 0.01 5.18
CA ASN A 33 -4.63 1.03 4.86
C ASN A 33 -4.88 1.98 6.05
N GLN A 34 -4.95 1.44 7.27
CA GLN A 34 -5.07 2.26 8.48
C GLN A 34 -3.84 3.16 8.69
N ILE A 35 -2.63 2.61 8.55
CA ILE A 35 -1.38 3.36 8.72
C ILE A 35 -1.27 4.48 7.66
N ILE A 36 -1.62 4.21 6.40
CA ILE A 36 -1.63 5.21 5.32
C ILE A 36 -2.57 6.37 5.67
N LEU A 37 -3.82 6.07 6.06
CA LEU A 37 -4.79 7.10 6.39
C LEU A 37 -4.35 7.92 7.61
N GLN A 38 -3.79 7.27 8.63
CA GLN A 38 -3.24 7.97 9.80
C GLN A 38 -2.08 8.88 9.40
N SER A 39 -1.16 8.41 8.55
CA SER A 39 -0.03 9.21 8.05
C SER A 39 -0.52 10.41 7.25
N TYR A 40 -1.50 10.23 6.36
CA TYR A 40 -2.14 11.34 5.65
C TYR A 40 -2.75 12.38 6.60
N HIS A 41 -3.56 11.95 7.57
CA HIS A 41 -4.23 12.86 8.50
C HIS A 41 -3.28 13.60 9.44
N SER A 42 -2.13 13.02 9.72
CA SER A 42 -1.08 13.58 10.57
C SER A 42 0.03 14.27 9.78
N TYR A 43 -0.09 14.39 8.46
CA TYR A 43 0.95 14.96 7.58
C TYR A 43 2.29 14.22 7.68
N GLY A 44 2.27 12.92 7.97
CA GLY A 44 3.46 12.11 8.17
C GLY A 44 4.12 12.30 9.54
N GLU A 45 3.46 13.00 10.46
CA GLU A 45 3.92 13.23 11.83
C GLU A 45 3.19 12.33 12.84
N ASN A 46 3.56 12.36 14.12
CA ASN A 46 2.83 11.68 15.21
C ASN A 46 2.51 10.19 14.93
N ASN A 47 3.53 9.44 14.52
CA ASN A 47 3.42 8.02 14.21
C ASN A 47 2.79 7.22 15.37
N SER A 48 1.59 6.70 15.14
CA SER A 48 0.82 5.92 16.12
C SER A 48 1.21 4.44 16.18
N SER A 49 2.21 4.00 15.42
CA SER A 49 2.66 2.60 15.38
C SER A 49 4.19 2.49 15.25
N PRO A 50 4.96 3.12 16.16
CA PRO A 50 6.42 3.19 16.07
C PRO A 50 7.10 1.82 16.17
N GLU A 51 6.46 0.84 16.79
CA GLU A 51 6.92 -0.56 16.82
C GLU A 51 6.71 -1.31 15.50
N THR A 52 5.86 -0.78 14.62
CA THR A 52 5.52 -1.40 13.32
C THR A 52 6.25 -0.70 12.17
N ILE A 53 6.34 0.62 12.19
CA ILE A 53 6.96 1.44 11.14
C ILE A 53 7.76 2.56 11.81
N SER A 54 8.97 2.83 11.31
CA SER A 54 9.76 3.97 11.80
C SER A 54 9.16 5.30 11.33
N ASP A 55 9.40 6.38 12.07
CA ASP A 55 8.91 7.72 11.72
C ASP A 55 9.31 8.18 10.32
N THR A 56 10.53 7.87 9.87
CA THR A 56 10.99 8.20 8.51
C THR A 56 10.12 7.55 7.45
N HIS A 57 9.94 6.23 7.49
CA HIS A 57 9.06 5.51 6.55
C HIS A 57 7.59 5.91 6.70
N TYR A 58 7.14 6.25 7.90
CA TYR A 58 5.79 6.76 8.14
C TYR A 58 5.55 8.08 7.41
N SER A 59 6.54 8.98 7.41
CA SER A 59 6.49 10.25 6.67
C SER A 59 6.43 10.04 5.15
N TYR A 60 7.01 8.96 4.62
CA TYR A 60 6.97 8.65 3.17
C TYR A 60 5.61 8.14 2.69
N LEU A 61 4.73 7.70 3.60
CA LEU A 61 3.35 7.36 3.24
C LEU A 61 2.50 8.62 2.98
N ASN A 62 2.92 9.75 3.53
CA ASN A 62 2.29 11.04 3.32
C ASN A 62 2.65 11.59 1.93
N CYS A 63 1.67 12.19 1.25
CA CYS A 63 1.79 12.68 -0.11
C CYS A 63 1.60 14.20 -0.25
N HIS A 64 1.56 14.96 0.86
CA HIS A 64 1.39 16.41 0.86
C HIS A 64 2.05 17.08 2.08
N LEU A 65 2.58 18.29 1.93
CA LEU A 65 3.21 19.03 3.02
C LEU A 65 2.20 19.92 3.77
N PRO A 66 2.36 20.15 5.10
CA PRO A 66 1.47 21.02 5.88
C PRO A 66 1.34 22.45 5.32
N GLU A 67 2.42 22.99 4.77
CA GLU A 67 2.43 24.35 4.20
C GLU A 67 1.57 24.45 2.93
N GLU A 68 1.43 23.35 2.19
CA GLU A 68 0.58 23.29 1.01
C GLU A 68 -0.91 23.27 1.36
N THR A 69 -1.24 22.72 2.54
CA THR A 69 -2.62 22.50 2.95
C THR A 69 -3.22 23.66 3.73
N ALA A 70 -2.41 24.37 4.53
CA ALA A 70 -2.82 25.58 5.22
C ALA A 70 -3.35 26.68 4.28
N ARG A 71 -3.05 26.58 2.98
CA ARG A 71 -3.49 27.49 1.93
C ARG A 71 -4.58 26.91 1.03
N ALA A 72 -4.99 25.65 1.18
CA ALA A 72 -5.99 25.04 0.32
C ALA A 72 -7.42 25.37 0.80
N LYS A 73 -8.34 25.58 -0.15
CA LYS A 73 -9.78 25.74 0.13
C LYS A 73 -10.44 24.39 0.44
N SER A 74 -9.97 23.32 -0.19
CA SER A 74 -10.47 21.96 0.02
C SER A 74 -9.46 20.93 -0.47
N GLU A 75 -9.47 19.75 0.15
CA GLU A 75 -8.58 18.64 -0.18
C GLU A 75 -9.31 17.31 -0.21
N SER A 76 -8.79 16.40 -1.02
CA SER A 76 -9.24 15.02 -1.05
C SER A 76 -8.11 14.08 -1.40
N LEU A 77 -7.97 13.02 -0.61
CA LEU A 77 -7.16 11.86 -0.93
C LEU A 77 -8.07 10.72 -1.35
N HIS A 78 -7.74 10.12 -2.49
CA HIS A 78 -8.26 8.82 -2.88
C HIS A 78 -7.09 7.87 -3.06
N HIS A 79 -7.16 6.67 -2.52
CA HIS A 79 -6.18 5.64 -2.77
C HIS A 79 -6.82 4.27 -2.93
N THR A 80 -6.15 3.39 -3.68
CA THR A 80 -6.59 2.00 -3.83
C THR A 80 -6.34 1.24 -2.54
N PHE A 81 -7.10 0.16 -2.35
CA PHE A 81 -6.79 -0.80 -1.30
C PHE A 81 -5.40 -1.41 -1.56
N PRO A 82 -4.53 -1.53 -0.54
CA PRO A 82 -3.20 -2.11 -0.72
C PRO A 82 -3.24 -3.58 -1.16
N LEU A 83 -2.60 -3.87 -2.28
CA LEU A 83 -2.46 -5.24 -2.81
C LEU A 83 -1.17 -5.85 -2.30
N THR A 84 -1.28 -6.92 -1.53
CA THR A 84 -0.13 -7.61 -0.91
C THR A 84 0.32 -8.77 -1.78
N PHE A 85 1.64 -8.87 -1.99
CA PHE A 85 2.35 -9.96 -2.64
C PHE A 85 3.32 -10.59 -1.64
N PHE A 86 3.19 -11.90 -1.44
CA PHE A 86 4.10 -12.65 -0.57
C PHE A 86 5.34 -13.06 -1.37
N TRP A 87 6.52 -12.64 -0.92
CA TRP A 87 7.80 -12.93 -1.56
C TRP A 87 8.82 -13.45 -0.55
N PRO A 88 9.69 -14.41 -0.93
CA PRO A 88 10.80 -14.82 -0.08
C PRO A 88 11.72 -13.64 0.26
N GLY A 89 11.98 -13.41 1.54
CA GLY A 89 12.78 -12.26 1.99
C GLY A 89 11.97 -10.98 2.26
N GLY A 90 10.64 -11.03 2.15
CA GLY A 90 9.74 -9.99 2.62
C GLY A 90 8.58 -9.74 1.68
N SER A 91 7.39 -9.58 2.26
CA SER A 91 6.18 -9.31 1.50
C SER A 91 6.14 -7.84 1.10
N LYS A 92 5.54 -7.56 -0.05
CA LYS A 92 5.37 -6.19 -0.54
C LYS A 92 3.90 -5.89 -0.69
N SER A 93 3.49 -4.69 -0.29
CA SER A 93 2.14 -4.20 -0.54
C SER A 93 2.20 -2.94 -1.38
N VAL A 94 1.32 -2.85 -2.35
CA VAL A 94 1.32 -1.80 -3.35
C VAL A 94 -0.01 -1.10 -3.35
N TYR A 95 0.01 0.24 -3.37
CA TYR A 95 -1.19 1.03 -3.59
C TYR A 95 -0.90 2.24 -4.48
N TRP A 96 -1.95 2.77 -5.08
CA TRP A 96 -1.92 4.01 -5.85
C TRP A 96 -2.76 5.05 -5.14
N TYR A 97 -2.35 6.30 -5.25
CA TYR A 97 -3.12 7.42 -4.73
C TYR A 97 -3.33 8.50 -5.78
N THR A 98 -4.38 9.27 -5.57
CA THR A 98 -4.67 10.53 -6.23
C THR A 98 -4.98 11.54 -5.13
N TYR A 99 -4.15 12.56 -5.03
CA TYR A 99 -4.35 13.69 -4.14
C TYR A 99 -4.80 14.89 -4.94
N LYS A 100 -5.87 15.55 -4.51
CA LYS A 100 -6.40 16.76 -5.15
C LYS A 100 -6.52 17.87 -4.12
N LYS A 101 -5.95 19.03 -4.45
CA LYS A 101 -6.14 20.27 -3.69
C LYS A 101 -6.74 21.34 -4.58
N VAL A 102 -7.63 22.14 -4.00
CA VAL A 102 -8.20 23.33 -4.65
C VAL A 102 -7.66 24.55 -3.93
N ASN A 103 -6.91 25.39 -4.65
CA ASN A 103 -6.36 26.63 -4.12
C ASN A 103 -7.47 27.66 -3.81
N PRO A 104 -7.20 28.73 -3.04
CA PRO A 104 -8.20 29.74 -2.68
C PRO A 104 -8.79 30.44 -3.91
N ASN A 105 -8.00 30.55 -4.98
CA ASN A 105 -8.41 31.11 -6.27
C ASN A 105 -9.25 30.15 -7.14
N GLY A 106 -9.59 28.95 -6.62
CA GLY A 106 -10.38 27.94 -7.32
C GLY A 106 -9.60 27.04 -8.29
N VAL A 107 -8.29 27.24 -8.45
CA VAL A 107 -7.46 26.40 -9.31
C VAL A 107 -7.20 25.06 -8.63
N SER A 108 -7.49 23.96 -9.32
CA SER A 108 -7.25 22.60 -8.82
C SER A 108 -5.88 22.06 -9.23
N ASN A 109 -5.11 21.53 -8.29
CA ASN A 109 -3.90 20.76 -8.54
C ASN A 109 -4.15 19.29 -8.16
N THR A 110 -3.74 18.38 -9.02
CA THR A 110 -3.86 16.93 -8.80
C THR A 110 -2.48 16.29 -8.87
N SER A 111 -2.12 15.53 -7.84
CA SER A 111 -0.96 14.65 -7.82
C SER A 111 -1.42 13.19 -7.85
N LYS A 112 -0.68 12.33 -8.52
CA LYS A 112 -0.92 10.88 -8.57
C LYS A 112 0.41 10.18 -8.42
N GLY A 113 0.41 9.11 -7.63
CA GLY A 113 1.60 8.32 -7.38
C GLY A 113 1.27 6.88 -7.03
N GLY A 114 2.30 6.06 -7.00
CA GLY A 114 2.24 4.72 -6.42
C GLY A 114 3.16 4.64 -5.23
N VAL A 115 2.85 3.74 -4.31
CA VAL A 115 3.67 3.48 -3.13
C VAL A 115 3.82 1.98 -2.94
N ILE A 116 5.04 1.56 -2.64
CA ILE A 116 5.44 0.19 -2.32
C ILE A 116 5.85 0.16 -0.85
N VAL A 117 5.21 -0.70 -0.07
CA VAL A 117 5.51 -0.93 1.34
C VAL A 117 6.10 -2.33 1.46
N THR A 118 7.36 -2.43 1.89
CA THR A 118 7.96 -3.73 2.20
C THR A 118 7.76 -4.04 3.67
N HIS A 119 7.27 -5.24 3.97
CA HIS A 119 7.00 -5.69 5.33
C HIS A 119 7.36 -7.15 5.54
N GLN A 120 7.70 -7.47 6.78
CA GLN A 120 8.26 -8.75 7.18
C GLN A 120 7.72 -9.18 8.54
N TRP A 121 7.75 -10.48 8.80
CA TRP A 121 7.61 -11.01 10.15
C TRP A 121 9.00 -11.14 10.77
N LYS A 122 9.31 -10.34 11.77
CA LYS A 122 10.59 -10.32 12.48
C LYS A 122 10.34 -10.36 13.98
N ASP A 123 11.04 -11.27 14.68
CA ASP A 123 10.95 -11.42 16.14
C ASP A 123 9.51 -11.56 16.66
N GLY A 124 8.68 -12.32 15.93
CA GLY A 124 7.27 -12.56 16.24
C GLY A 124 6.32 -11.39 15.94
N LYS A 125 6.83 -10.28 15.40
CA LYS A 125 6.06 -9.08 15.08
C LYS A 125 6.05 -8.82 13.57
N TRP A 126 4.96 -8.22 13.11
CA TRP A 126 4.89 -7.64 11.78
C TRP A 126 5.54 -6.26 11.79
N VAL A 127 6.48 -6.03 10.89
CA VAL A 127 7.17 -4.74 10.76
C VAL A 127 7.23 -4.30 9.30
N ILE A 128 7.08 -3.01 9.07
CA ILE A 128 7.36 -2.34 7.80
C ILE A 128 8.83 -1.96 7.82
N THR A 129 9.59 -2.52 6.89
CA THR A 129 11.04 -2.33 6.81
C THR A 129 11.43 -1.24 5.83
N ASP A 130 10.56 -0.93 4.88
CA ASP A 130 10.83 0.04 3.81
C ASP A 130 9.52 0.57 3.21
N VAL A 131 9.54 1.84 2.79
CA VAL A 131 8.45 2.52 2.09
C VAL A 131 9.06 3.31 0.93
N LEU A 132 8.67 2.95 -0.28
CA LEU A 132 9.11 3.57 -1.51
C LEU A 132 7.92 4.23 -2.20
N ALA A 133 7.97 5.55 -2.38
CA ALA A 133 6.98 6.34 -3.11
C ALA A 133 7.59 6.85 -4.43
N PRO A 134 7.69 6.03 -5.49
CA PRO A 134 8.33 6.43 -6.73
C PRO A 134 7.63 7.61 -7.40
N GLU A 135 8.42 8.54 -7.92
CA GLU A 135 7.94 9.67 -8.74
C GLU A 135 7.42 9.22 -10.11
N VAL A 136 7.90 8.06 -10.58
CA VAL A 136 7.49 7.42 -11.84
C VAL A 136 6.34 6.43 -11.60
N PRO A 137 5.46 6.19 -12.60
CA PRO A 137 4.36 5.25 -12.49
C PRO A 137 4.84 3.88 -12.04
N LEU A 138 4.18 3.35 -11.02
CA LEU A 138 4.59 2.12 -10.35
C LEU A 138 4.65 0.89 -11.28
N CYS A 139 3.92 0.90 -12.40
CA CYS A 139 4.04 -0.14 -13.44
C CYS A 139 5.43 -0.20 -14.08
N GLN A 140 6.11 0.94 -14.26
CA GLN A 140 7.49 0.99 -14.75
C GLN A 140 8.44 0.46 -13.68
N TYR A 141 8.27 0.88 -12.43
CA TYR A 141 9.12 0.46 -11.32
C TYR A 141 9.03 -1.05 -11.03
N LEU A 142 7.84 -1.64 -11.11
CA LEU A 142 7.68 -3.09 -10.95
C LEU A 142 8.33 -3.87 -12.10
N PHE A 143 8.31 -3.35 -13.33
CA PHE A 143 8.99 -3.98 -14.46
C PHE A 143 10.49 -4.09 -14.21
N ASP A 144 11.13 -3.00 -13.80
CA ASP A 144 12.57 -2.96 -13.53
C ASP A 144 12.96 -3.79 -12.29
N ALA A 145 12.10 -3.83 -11.26
CA ALA A 145 12.36 -4.56 -10.03
C ALA A 145 12.21 -6.09 -10.19
N PHE A 146 11.33 -6.56 -11.07
CA PHE A 146 11.11 -7.99 -11.30
C PHE A 146 11.92 -8.56 -12.47
N PHE A 147 12.40 -7.71 -13.38
CA PHE A 147 13.23 -8.11 -14.51
C PHE A 147 14.47 -7.21 -14.64
N PRO A 148 15.43 -7.29 -13.69
CA PRO A 148 16.71 -6.63 -13.86
C PRO A 148 17.44 -7.29 -15.04
N TYR A 149 17.85 -6.49 -16.03
CA TYR A 149 18.66 -6.91 -17.18
C TYR A 149 19.99 -7.54 -16.76
#